data_AF-A0A356C179-F1
#
_entry.id   AF-A0A356C179-F1
#
_cell.length_a   1.000
_cell.length_b   1.000
_cell.length_c   1.000
_cell.angle_alpha   90.00
_cell.angle_beta   90.00
_cell.angle_gamma   90.00
#
_symmetry.space_group_name_H-M   'P 1'
#
loop_
_entity.id
_entity.type
_entity.pdbx_description
1 polymer ?
#
loop_
_entity_poly.entity_id
_entity_poly.type
_entity_poly.pdbx_seq_one_letter_code
_entity_poly.pdbx_strand_id
1 'polypeptide(L)'
;TGFIGILLEKVAYKPLRGSARITILISAIGASFLLQNLGIVIFGGRPRAFPVPQLLNHVIKLGGVSINVVTFIIPAVSILLLIGLTYFTTKTKTGLAMRALSKDYETASLMGIDINRIISITFFMGSFLAAIGGILWGSRYPQLMPLMGAMPGLKSFIAAVVGGIGNITGAVIGGFILGLGEIMLVAFLPRLS
;
A
#
# COMPACT_ATOMS: atom_id res chain seq x y z
N THR A 1 12.05 -0.57 2.54
CA THR A 1 11.01 -0.44 1.50
C THR A 1 10.91 0.96 0.92
N GLY A 2 10.83 2.04 1.71
CA GLY A 2 10.77 3.42 1.16
C GLY A 2 11.93 3.79 0.21
N PHE A 3 13.18 3.48 0.60
CA PHE A 3 14.36 3.67 -0.27
C PHE A 3 14.36 2.77 -1.52
N ILE A 4 13.85 1.54 -1.41
CA ILE A 4 13.71 0.62 -2.55
C ILE A 4 12.71 1.20 -3.55
N GLY A 5 11.62 1.81 -3.07
CA GLY A 5 10.65 2.51 -3.93
C GLY A 5 11.25 3.68 -4.70
N ILE A 6 12.09 4.50 -4.05
CA ILE A 6 12.84 5.59 -4.73
C ILE A 6 13.82 5.00 -5.77
N LEU A 7 14.49 3.90 -5.43
CA LEU A 7 15.45 3.25 -6.32
C LEU A 7 14.73 2.67 -7.55
N LEU A 8 13.57 2.05 -7.35
CA LEU A 8 12.69 1.55 -8.41
C LEU A 8 12.20 2.68 -9.30
N GLU A 9 11.78 3.81 -8.71
CA GLU A 9 11.37 4.99 -9.46
C GLU A 9 12.51 5.51 -10.34
N LYS A 10 13.72 5.67 -9.78
CA LYS A 10 14.89 6.16 -10.54
C LYS A 10 15.35 5.20 -11.64
N VAL A 11 15.30 3.90 -11.40
CA VAL A 11 15.88 2.88 -12.31
C VAL A 11 14.86 2.38 -13.32
N ALA A 12 13.63 2.09 -12.90
CA ALA A 12 12.62 1.47 -13.77
C ALA A 12 11.67 2.49 -14.40
N TYR A 13 11.30 3.57 -13.70
CA TYR A 13 10.24 4.49 -14.17
C TYR A 13 10.78 5.78 -14.78
N LYS A 14 11.80 6.40 -14.19
CA LYS A 14 12.40 7.65 -14.68
C LYS A 14 12.88 7.57 -16.15
N PRO A 15 13.55 6.50 -16.63
CA PRO A 15 13.97 6.42 -18.03
C PRO A 15 12.81 6.20 -19.02
N LEU A 16 11.64 5.74 -18.56
CA LEU A 16 10.49 5.40 -19.40
C LEU A 16 9.41 6.48 -19.43
N ARG A 17 9.62 7.64 -18.78
CA ARG A 17 8.65 8.74 -18.71
C ARG A 17 8.28 9.34 -20.07
N GLY A 18 9.14 9.20 -21.09
CA GLY A 18 8.89 9.68 -22.45
C GLY A 18 8.32 8.63 -23.42
N SER A 19 8.07 7.41 -22.95
CA SER A 19 7.65 6.28 -23.80
C SER A 19 6.14 6.04 -23.74
N ALA A 20 5.61 5.27 -24.70
CA ALA A 20 4.19 4.92 -24.75
C ALA A 20 3.72 4.29 -23.42
N ARG A 21 2.47 4.59 -23.00
CA ARG A 21 1.88 4.12 -21.73
C ARG A 21 1.98 2.59 -21.55
N ILE A 22 1.94 1.84 -22.64
CA ILE A 22 2.08 0.38 -22.65
C ILE A 22 3.47 -0.07 -22.17
N THR A 23 4.53 0.65 -22.57
CA THR A 23 5.92 0.36 -22.13
C THR A 23 6.09 0.53 -20.63
N ILE A 24 5.40 1.52 -20.04
CA ILE A 24 5.42 1.76 -18.59
C ILE A 24 4.74 0.60 -17.84
N LEU A 25 3.63 0.07 -18.36
CA LEU A 25 2.94 -1.08 -17.76
C LEU A 25 3.78 -2.36 -17.83
N ILE A 26 4.41 -2.64 -18.98
CA ILE A 26 5.28 -3.83 -19.14
C ILE A 26 6.48 -3.75 -18.20
N SER A 27 7.11 -2.58 -18.09
CA SER A 27 8.21 -2.35 -17.13
C SER A 27 7.75 -2.53 -15.68
N ALA A 28 6.56 -2.06 -15.32
CA ALA A 28 5.99 -2.25 -13.98
C ALA A 28 5.80 -3.74 -13.64
N ILE A 29 5.30 -4.53 -14.58
CA ILE A 29 5.13 -5.98 -14.42
C ILE A 29 6.49 -6.67 -14.28
N GLY A 30 7.45 -6.33 -15.14
CA GLY A 30 8.82 -6.85 -15.07
C GLY A 30 9.50 -6.50 -13.74
N ALA A 31 9.36 -5.26 -13.28
CA ALA A 31 9.86 -4.81 -11.98
C ALA A 31 9.21 -5.56 -10.80
N SER A 32 7.90 -5.82 -10.87
CA SER A 32 7.18 -6.62 -9.87
C SER A 32 7.75 -8.04 -9.78
N PHE A 33 7.92 -8.73 -10.92
CA PHE A 33 8.50 -10.07 -10.95
C PHE A 33 9.96 -10.08 -10.49
N LEU A 34 10.76 -9.08 -10.89
CA LEU A 34 12.15 -8.96 -10.47
C LEU A 34 12.25 -8.78 -8.95
N LEU A 35 11.45 -7.89 -8.36
CA LEU A 35 11.39 -7.70 -6.91
C LEU A 35 10.93 -8.97 -6.18
N GLN A 36 9.92 -9.67 -6.72
CA GLN A 36 9.39 -10.89 -6.13
C GLN A 36 10.42 -12.02 -6.13
N ASN A 37 11.10 -12.24 -7.26
CA ASN A 37 12.13 -13.28 -7.39
C ASN A 37 13.39 -12.94 -6.58
N LEU A 38 13.82 -11.68 -6.56
CA LEU A 38 14.92 -11.24 -5.67
C LEU A 38 14.57 -11.49 -4.20
N GLY A 39 13.32 -11.24 -3.80
CA GLY A 39 12.84 -11.56 -2.46
C GLY A 39 12.96 -13.05 -2.13
N ILE A 40 12.58 -13.93 -3.06
CA ILE A 40 12.71 -15.38 -2.90
C ILE A 40 14.18 -15.80 -2.75
N VAL A 41 15.08 -15.22 -3.53
CA VAL A 41 16.52 -15.54 -3.48
C VAL A 41 17.15 -15.07 -2.17
N ILE A 42 16.83 -13.87 -1.69
CA ILE A 42 17.42 -13.28 -0.49
C ILE A 42 16.85 -13.90 0.80
N PHE A 43 15.53 -14.06 0.89
CA PHE A 43 14.85 -14.51 2.12
C PHE A 43 14.57 -16.02 2.14
N GLY A 44 14.74 -16.69 1.00
CA GLY A 44 14.43 -18.10 0.78
C GLY A 44 12.96 -18.32 0.43
N GLY A 45 12.68 -19.38 -0.35
CA GLY A 45 11.31 -19.77 -0.74
C GLY A 45 10.49 -20.45 0.36
N ARG A 46 11.06 -20.64 1.56
CA ARG A 46 10.40 -21.36 2.65
C ARG A 46 9.48 -20.42 3.43
N PRO A 47 8.22 -20.80 3.71
CA PRO A 47 7.34 -20.03 4.57
C PRO A 47 8.00 -19.81 5.93
N ARG A 48 8.23 -18.55 6.29
CA ARG A 48 8.74 -18.19 7.62
C ARG A 48 7.62 -17.58 8.43
N ALA A 49 7.60 -17.90 9.72
CA ALA A 49 6.71 -17.23 10.64
C ALA A 49 7.12 -15.76 10.75
N PHE A 50 6.17 -14.83 10.61
CA PHE A 50 6.45 -13.42 10.90
C PHE A 50 6.81 -13.33 12.39
N PRO A 51 7.99 -12.80 12.78
CA PRO A 51 8.34 -12.63 14.18
C PRO A 51 7.44 -11.53 14.75
N VAL A 52 6.28 -11.92 15.25
CA VAL A 52 5.31 -11.00 15.85
C VAL A 52 5.90 -10.51 17.18
N PRO A 53 6.13 -9.20 17.37
CA PRO A 53 6.57 -8.68 18.66
C PRO A 53 5.58 -9.11 19.75
N GLN A 54 6.08 -9.55 20.91
CA GLN A 54 5.25 -10.06 22.01
C GLN A 54 4.17 -9.07 22.48
N LEU A 55 4.35 -7.76 22.25
CA LEU A 55 3.34 -6.73 22.50
C LEU A 55 2.09 -6.86 21.61
N LEU A 56 2.19 -7.38 20.38
CA LEU A 56 1.04 -7.59 19.49
C LEU A 56 0.32 -8.92 19.75
N ASN A 57 0.96 -9.88 20.40
CA ASN A 57 0.37 -11.17 20.79
C ASN A 57 -0.34 -11.14 22.15
N HIS A 58 -0.55 -9.95 22.74
CA HIS A 58 -1.33 -9.86 23.97
C HIS A 58 -2.80 -10.16 23.65
N VAL A 59 -3.25 -11.34 24.08
CA VAL A 59 -4.65 -11.76 23.99
C VAL A 59 -5.34 -11.27 25.25
N ILE A 60 -6.18 -10.25 25.15
CA ILE A 60 -7.02 -9.84 26.27
C ILE A 60 -8.20 -10.82 26.30
N LYS A 61 -8.22 -11.69 27.30
CA LYS A 61 -9.33 -12.61 27.54
C LYS A 61 -10.40 -11.88 28.34
N LEU A 62 -11.50 -11.53 27.69
CA LEU A 62 -12.70 -10.99 28.33
C LEU A 62 -13.82 -12.02 28.20
N GLY A 63 -14.22 -12.60 29.33
CA GLY A 63 -15.43 -13.43 29.44
C GLY A 63 -15.50 -14.66 28.52
N GLY A 64 -14.37 -15.30 28.18
CA GLY A 64 -14.32 -16.50 27.34
C GLY A 64 -14.01 -16.26 25.85
N VAL A 65 -13.91 -15.00 25.41
CA VAL A 65 -13.48 -14.65 24.05
C VAL A 65 -12.03 -14.18 24.08
N SER A 66 -11.17 -14.87 23.32
CA SER A 66 -9.76 -14.49 23.14
C SER A 66 -9.66 -13.44 22.05
N ILE A 67 -9.56 -12.16 22.42
CA ILE A 67 -9.44 -11.07 21.45
C ILE A 67 -7.97 -10.68 21.34
N ASN A 68 -7.41 -10.84 20.14
CA ASN A 68 -6.07 -10.35 19.83
C ASN A 68 -6.06 -8.82 19.77
N VAL A 69 -5.14 -8.20 20.50
CA VAL A 69 -4.94 -6.73 20.49
C VAL A 69 -4.63 -6.19 19.09
N VAL A 70 -4.06 -7.01 18.19
CA VAL A 70 -3.84 -6.69 16.77
C VAL A 70 -5.12 -6.20 16.07
N THR A 71 -6.29 -6.73 16.43
CA THR A 71 -7.58 -6.36 15.84
C THR A 71 -7.96 -4.91 16.12
N PHE A 72 -7.52 -4.33 17.25
CA PHE A 72 -7.74 -2.93 17.58
C PHE A 72 -6.60 -2.01 17.11
N ILE A 73 -5.35 -2.51 17.11
CA ILE A 73 -4.18 -1.73 16.68
C ILE A 73 -4.23 -1.44 15.18
N ILE A 74 -4.58 -2.42 14.33
CA ILE A 74 -4.62 -2.23 12.87
C ILE A 74 -5.52 -1.05 12.45
N PRO A 75 -6.81 -0.98 12.86
CA PRO A 75 -7.67 0.15 12.49
C PRO A 75 -7.19 1.46 13.12
N ALA A 76 -6.69 1.47 14.36
CA ALA A 76 -6.17 2.67 14.99
C ALA A 76 -4.97 3.27 14.24
N VAL A 77 -3.99 2.43 13.87
CA VAL A 77 -2.82 2.84 13.08
C VAL A 77 -3.25 3.28 11.68
N SER A 78 -4.21 2.57 11.06
CA SER A 78 -4.71 2.92 9.73
C SER A 78 -5.39 4.31 9.72
N ILE A 79 -6.21 4.61 10.74
CA ILE A 79 -6.84 5.94 10.90
C ILE A 79 -5.78 7.01 11.13
N LEU A 80 -4.78 6.75 11.98
CA LEU A 80 -3.68 7.69 12.24
C LEU A 80 -2.92 8.02 10.94
N LEU A 81 -2.59 7.01 10.14
CA LEU A 81 -1.91 7.17 8.85
C LEU A 81 -2.77 7.93 7.84
N LEU A 82 -4.08 7.68 7.81
CA LEU A 82 -5.01 8.40 6.96
C LEU A 82 -5.05 9.88 7.30
N ILE A 83 -5.16 10.22 8.59
CA ILE A 83 -5.17 11.61 9.06
C ILE A 83 -3.84 12.27 8.70
N GLY A 84 -2.72 11.59 8.97
CA GLY A 84 -1.39 12.07 8.63
C GLY A 84 -1.20 12.34 7.14
N LEU A 85 -1.61 11.39 6.28
CA LEU A 85 -1.51 11.53 4.83
C LEU A 85 -2.43 12.62 4.29
N THR A 86 -3.65 12.71 4.79
CA THR A 86 -4.63 13.73 4.38
C THR A 86 -4.13 15.12 4.76
N TYR A 87 -3.64 15.28 5.99
CA TYR A 87 -3.02 16.51 6.46
C TYR A 87 -1.80 16.87 5.61
N PHE A 88 -0.91 15.92 5.35
CA PHE A 88 0.26 16.15 4.50
C PHE A 88 -0.17 16.63 3.10
N THR A 89 -1.14 15.98 2.48
CA THR A 89 -1.55 16.29 1.10
C THR A 89 -2.33 17.61 0.99
N THR A 90 -3.08 18.01 2.03
CA THR A 90 -3.93 19.22 1.99
C THR A 90 -3.25 20.46 2.56
N LYS A 91 -2.42 20.33 3.60
CA LYS A 91 -1.86 21.47 4.35
C LYS A 91 -0.39 21.77 4.03
N THR A 92 0.32 20.92 3.29
CA THR A 92 1.75 21.16 2.96
C THR A 92 1.95 21.72 1.55
N LYS A 93 3.05 22.46 1.35
CA LYS A 93 3.48 22.97 0.03
C LYS A 93 3.76 21.83 -0.95
N THR A 94 4.32 20.73 -0.48
CA THR A 94 4.54 19.50 -1.25
C THR A 94 3.23 18.87 -1.69
N GLY A 95 2.23 18.81 -0.80
CA GLY A 95 0.88 18.33 -1.13
C GLY A 95 0.16 19.20 -2.16
N LEU A 96 0.32 20.53 -2.07
CA LEU A 96 -0.19 21.47 -3.08
C LEU A 96 0.42 21.20 -4.46
N ALA A 97 1.75 21.01 -4.51
CA ALA A 97 2.46 20.69 -5.74
C ALA A 97 2.03 19.34 -6.34
N MET A 98 1.78 18.32 -5.50
CA MET A 98 1.23 17.03 -5.95
C MET A 98 -0.14 17.18 -6.62
N ARG A 99 -1.04 17.97 -6.03
CA ARG A 99 -2.36 18.22 -6.62
C ARG A 99 -2.28 19.03 -7.91
N ALA A 100 -1.40 20.02 -7.97
CA ALA A 100 -1.16 20.79 -9.20
C ALA A 100 -0.68 19.88 -10.34
N LEU A 101 0.31 19.03 -10.08
CA LEU A 101 0.82 18.04 -11.03
C LEU A 101 -0.23 17.03 -11.49
N SER A 102 -1.17 16.65 -10.62
CA SER A 102 -2.26 15.74 -11.00
C SER A 102 -3.26 16.35 -11.99
N LYS A 103 -3.33 17.70 -12.06
CA LYS A 103 -4.24 18.41 -12.96
C LYS A 103 -3.59 18.65 -14.33
N ASP A 104 -2.37 19.20 -14.33
CA ASP A 104 -1.61 19.46 -15.54
C ASP A 104 -0.10 19.47 -15.25
N TYR A 105 0.64 18.59 -15.94
CA TYR A 105 2.08 18.46 -15.82
C TYR A 105 2.84 19.62 -16.48
N GLU A 106 2.39 20.09 -17.65
CA GLU A 106 3.09 21.14 -18.40
C GLU A 106 2.97 22.47 -17.68
N THR A 107 1.75 22.85 -17.29
CA THR A 107 1.51 24.09 -16.54
C THR A 107 2.24 24.07 -15.20
N ALA A 108 2.26 22.94 -14.47
CA ALA A 108 3.01 22.83 -13.22
C ALA A 108 4.52 23.01 -13.43
N SER A 109 5.09 22.51 -14.54
CA SER A 109 6.50 22.71 -14.89
C SER A 109 6.84 24.18 -15.12
N LEU A 110 5.95 24.90 -15.83
CA LEU A 110 6.13 26.33 -16.13
C LEU A 110 6.05 27.21 -14.88
N MET A 111 5.34 26.76 -13.84
CA MET A 111 5.25 27.43 -12.54
C MET A 111 6.46 27.18 -11.63
N GLY A 112 7.54 26.58 -12.15
CA GLY A 112 8.79 26.35 -11.42
C GLY A 112 8.74 25.19 -10.42
N ILE A 113 7.74 24.30 -10.52
CA ILE A 113 7.64 23.12 -9.66
C ILE A 113 8.61 22.06 -10.16
N ASP A 114 9.51 21.60 -9.28
CA ASP A 114 10.39 20.46 -9.58
C ASP A 114 9.59 19.15 -9.62
N ILE A 115 9.15 18.79 -10.82
CA ILE A 115 8.36 17.59 -11.10
C ILE A 115 9.06 16.33 -10.59
N ASN A 116 10.37 16.22 -10.82
CA ASN A 116 11.13 15.03 -10.44
C ASN A 116 11.12 14.86 -8.92
N ARG A 117 11.35 15.96 -8.18
CA ARG A 117 11.33 15.92 -6.72
C ARG A 117 9.96 15.55 -6.17
N ILE A 118 8.88 16.09 -6.72
CA ILE A 118 7.53 15.77 -6.24
C ILE A 118 7.20 14.30 -6.52
N ILE A 119 7.52 13.77 -7.70
CA ILE A 119 7.22 12.36 -8.00
C ILE A 119 8.04 11.42 -7.10
N SER A 120 9.32 11.71 -6.85
CA SER A 120 10.11 10.92 -5.90
C SER A 120 9.53 10.92 -4.49
N ILE A 121 9.00 12.06 -4.02
CA ILE A 121 8.31 12.14 -2.73
C ILE A 121 7.03 11.30 -2.75
N THR A 122 6.22 11.38 -3.82
CA THR A 122 5.01 10.56 -3.97
C THR A 122 5.31 9.07 -3.93
N PHE A 123 6.33 8.61 -4.66
CA PHE A 123 6.77 7.21 -4.65
C PHE A 123 7.30 6.77 -3.28
N PHE A 124 8.04 7.63 -2.59
CA PHE A 124 8.52 7.37 -1.24
C PHE A 124 7.35 7.20 -0.26
N MET A 125 6.37 8.11 -0.26
CA MET A 125 5.20 8.04 0.61
C MET A 125 4.36 6.80 0.33
N GLY A 126 4.09 6.50 -0.94
CA GLY A 126 3.34 5.30 -1.33
C GLY A 126 4.04 4.02 -0.87
N SER A 127 5.35 3.92 -1.09
CA SER A 127 6.16 2.76 -0.67
C SER A 127 6.28 2.63 0.85
N PHE A 128 6.31 3.76 1.57
CA PHE A 128 6.33 3.80 3.03
C PHE A 128 5.00 3.32 3.61
N LEU A 129 3.87 3.82 3.10
CA LEU A 129 2.53 3.38 3.50
C LEU A 129 2.30 1.90 3.16
N ALA A 130 2.72 1.46 1.97
CA ALA A 130 2.65 0.05 1.58
C ALA A 130 3.48 -0.85 2.51
N ALA A 131 4.63 -0.38 2.99
CA ALA A 131 5.44 -1.11 3.95
C ALA A 131 4.73 -1.29 5.29
N ILE A 132 4.12 -0.22 5.80
CA ILE A 132 3.36 -0.29 7.05
C ILE A 132 2.16 -1.21 6.88
N GLY A 133 1.41 -1.09 5.78
CA GLY A 133 0.31 -1.99 5.45
C GLY A 133 0.73 -3.46 5.37
N GLY A 134 1.89 -3.74 4.75
CA GLY A 134 2.46 -5.08 4.68
C GLY A 134 2.86 -5.65 6.05
N ILE A 135 3.42 -4.82 6.95
CA ILE A 135 3.75 -5.21 8.33
C ILE A 135 2.46 -5.51 9.12
N LEU A 136 1.43 -4.66 8.99
CA LEU A 136 0.14 -4.87 9.64
C LEU A 136 -0.53 -6.16 9.16
N TRP A 137 -0.47 -6.44 7.85
CA TRP A 137 -0.96 -7.69 7.28
C TRP A 137 -0.18 -8.91 7.79
N GLY A 138 1.15 -8.86 7.75
CA GLY A 138 2.02 -9.92 8.25
C GLY A 138 1.88 -10.18 9.75
N SER A 139 1.49 -9.17 10.53
CA SER A 139 1.19 -9.35 11.94
C SER A 139 -0.14 -10.07 12.20
N ARG A 140 -1.11 -9.97 11.28
CA ARG A 140 -2.41 -10.65 11.40
C ARG A 140 -2.36 -12.10 10.90
N TYR A 141 -1.51 -12.37 9.91
CA TYR A 141 -1.33 -13.67 9.29
C TYR A 141 0.09 -14.20 9.60
N PRO A 142 0.25 -15.13 10.55
CA PRO A 142 1.56 -15.55 11.04
C PRO A 142 2.39 -16.35 10.04
N GLN A 143 1.87 -16.69 8.85
CA GLN A 143 2.60 -17.36 7.79
C GLN A 143 2.89 -16.42 6.63
N LEU A 144 4.17 -16.15 6.38
CA LEU A 144 4.61 -15.40 5.21
C LEU A 144 4.96 -16.35 4.08
N MET A 145 4.12 -16.40 3.05
CA MET A 145 4.48 -17.04 1.78
C MET A 145 5.09 -15.98 0.85
N PRO A 146 6.20 -16.25 0.15
CA PRO A 146 6.83 -15.27 -0.74
C PRO A 146 5.90 -14.69 -1.82
N LEU A 147 4.90 -15.47 -2.25
CA LEU A 147 3.91 -15.04 -3.25
C LEU A 147 2.70 -14.30 -2.64
N MET A 148 2.60 -14.19 -1.31
CA MET A 148 1.41 -13.67 -0.64
C MET A 148 1.14 -12.20 -0.96
N GLY A 149 2.08 -11.44 -1.53
CA GLY A 149 1.92 -10.01 -1.79
C GLY A 149 0.98 -9.68 -2.96
N ALA A 150 0.77 -10.62 -3.89
CA ALA A 150 -0.05 -10.39 -5.07
C ALA A 150 -1.55 -10.22 -4.73
N MET A 151 -2.07 -11.08 -3.84
CA MET A 151 -3.48 -11.07 -3.47
C MET A 151 -3.90 -9.79 -2.69
N PRO A 152 -3.18 -9.35 -1.64
CA PRO A 152 -3.43 -8.08 -0.95
C PRO A 152 -3.22 -6.87 -1.86
N GLY A 153 -2.22 -6.92 -2.76
CA GLY A 153 -1.97 -5.87 -3.75
C GLY A 153 -3.16 -5.68 -4.69
N LEU A 154 -3.69 -6.78 -5.22
CA LEU A 154 -4.88 -6.75 -6.07
C LEU A 154 -6.11 -6.24 -5.32
N LYS A 155 -6.35 -6.72 -4.08
CA LYS A 155 -7.47 -6.24 -3.24
C LYS A 155 -7.36 -4.74 -2.94
N SER A 156 -6.15 -4.26 -2.68
CA SER A 156 -5.87 -2.85 -2.44
C SER A 156 -6.09 -2.00 -3.69
N PHE A 157 -5.74 -2.52 -4.87
CA PHE A 157 -6.04 -1.87 -6.14
C PHE A 157 -7.55 -1.80 -6.40
N ILE A 158 -8.30 -2.89 -6.20
CA ILE A 158 -9.76 -2.91 -6.33
C ILE A 158 -10.40 -1.91 -5.37
N ALA A 159 -9.98 -1.89 -4.10
CA ALA A 159 -10.44 -0.92 -3.12
C ALA A 159 -10.21 0.54 -3.55
N ALA A 160 -9.04 0.85 -4.12
CA ALA A 160 -8.71 2.18 -4.61
C ALA A 160 -9.54 2.57 -5.85
N VAL A 161 -9.82 1.62 -6.74
CA VAL A 161 -10.67 1.86 -7.93
C VAL A 161 -12.11 2.11 -7.52
N VAL A 162 -12.68 1.27 -6.64
CA VAL A 162 -14.05 1.43 -6.12
C VAL A 162 -14.20 2.75 -5.35
N GLY A 163 -13.19 3.13 -4.57
CA GLY A 163 -13.16 4.39 -3.84
C GLY A 163 -12.85 5.64 -4.70
N GLY A 164 -12.42 5.45 -5.95
CA GLY A 164 -12.02 6.51 -6.87
C GLY A 164 -10.52 6.83 -6.83
N ILE A 165 -9.85 6.68 -7.98
CA ILE A 165 -8.43 7.00 -8.16
C ILE A 165 -8.23 8.52 -8.00
N GLY A 166 -7.40 8.92 -7.03
CA GLY A 166 -7.08 10.32 -6.74
C GLY A 166 -7.83 10.90 -5.53
N ASN A 167 -8.79 10.18 -4.96
CA ASN A 167 -9.42 10.55 -3.69
C ASN A 167 -8.93 9.63 -2.55
N ILE A 168 -8.09 10.17 -1.66
CA ILE A 168 -7.50 9.43 -0.53
C ILE A 168 -8.60 8.89 0.40
N THR A 169 -9.57 9.73 0.75
CA THR A 169 -10.67 9.35 1.65
C THR A 169 -11.57 8.31 1.00
N GLY A 170 -11.87 8.47 -0.29
CA GLY A 170 -12.66 7.53 -1.08
C GLY A 170 -12.02 6.14 -1.13
N ALA A 171 -10.71 6.05 -1.41
CA ALA A 171 -9.98 4.79 -1.45
C ALA A 171 -10.04 4.00 -0.13
N VAL A 172 -10.02 4.70 1.02
CA VAL A 172 -10.10 4.04 2.32
C VAL A 172 -11.50 3.53 2.60
N ILE A 173 -12.53 4.31 2.30
CA ILE A 173 -13.92 3.87 2.40
C ILE A 173 -14.16 2.65 1.50
N GLY A 174 -13.65 2.67 0.27
CA GLY A 174 -13.70 1.52 -0.65
C GLY A 174 -13.02 0.28 -0.08
N GLY A 175 -11.89 0.44 0.59
CA GLY A 175 -11.20 -0.65 1.30
C GLY A 175 -12.01 -1.22 2.47
N PHE A 176 -12.64 -0.37 3.27
CA PHE A 176 -13.53 -0.82 4.35
C PHE A 176 -14.76 -1.56 3.82
N ILE A 177 -15.39 -1.05 2.77
CA ILE A 177 -16.54 -1.70 2.13
C ILE A 177 -16.14 -3.07 1.58
N LEU A 178 -15.01 -3.16 0.87
CA LEU A 178 -14.52 -4.42 0.31
C LEU A 178 -14.19 -5.44 1.42
N GLY A 179 -13.52 -5.00 2.49
CA GLY A 179 -13.19 -5.86 3.62
C GLY A 179 -14.42 -6.34 4.39
N LEU A 180 -15.37 -5.44 4.69
CA LEU A 180 -16.63 -5.81 5.35
C LEU A 180 -17.47 -6.73 4.46
N GLY A 181 -17.53 -6.44 3.16
CA GLY A 181 -18.21 -7.27 2.17
C GLY A 181 -17.64 -8.68 2.14
N GLU A 182 -16.32 -8.83 2.12
CA GLU A 182 -15.66 -10.15 2.15
C GLU A 182 -16.00 -10.93 3.43
N ILE A 183 -15.96 -10.28 4.60
CA ILE A 183 -16.29 -10.91 5.88
C ILE A 183 -17.78 -11.33 5.92
N MET A 184 -18.68 -10.45 5.49
CA MET A 184 -20.13 -10.74 5.47
C MET A 184 -20.45 -11.87 4.50
N LEU A 185 -19.79 -11.91 3.34
CA LEU A 185 -20.04 -12.92 2.31
C LEU A 185 -19.62 -14.31 2.79
N VAL A 186 -18.48 -14.41 3.47
CA VAL A 186 -18.05 -15.65 4.14
C VAL A 186 -19.01 -16.05 5.27
N ALA A 187 -19.54 -15.08 6.03
CA ALA A 187 -20.47 -15.36 7.13
C ALA A 187 -21.85 -15.87 6.66
N PHE A 188 -22.40 -15.32 5.57
CA PHE A 188 -23.73 -15.69 5.06
C PHE A 188 -23.72 -16.83 4.05
N LEU A 189 -22.65 -17.01 3.28
CA LEU A 189 -22.52 -18.04 2.24
C LEU A 189 -21.24 -18.88 2.44
N PRO A 190 -21.10 -19.59 3.58
CA PRO A 190 -19.90 -20.38 3.87
C PRO A 190 -19.68 -21.56 2.90
N ARG A 191 -20.64 -21.86 2.02
CA ARG A 191 -20.52 -22.90 0.97
C ARG A 191 -19.81 -22.42 -0.31
N LEU A 192 -19.61 -21.11 -0.49
CA LEU A 192 -18.98 -20.51 -1.70
C LEU A 192 -17.54 -20.02 -1.47
N SER A 193 -17.05 -20.06 -0.23
CA SER A 193 -15.71 -19.65 0.20
C SER A 193 -14.82 -20.85 0.50
#